data_AF-A0A7Y3MX90-F1
#
_entry.id   AF-A0A7Y3MX90-F1
#
_cell.length_a   1.000
_cell.length_b   1.000
_cell.length_c   1.000
_cell.angle_alpha   90.00
_cell.angle_beta   90.00
_cell.angle_gamma   90.00
#
_symmetry.space_group_name_H-M   'P 1'
#
loop_
_entity.id
_entity.type
_entity.pdbx_description
1 polymer ?
#
loop_
_entity_poly.entity_id
_entity_poly.type
_entity_poly.pdbx_seq_one_letter_code
_entity_poly.pdbx_strand_id
1 'polypeptide(L)'
;MAATAKFKKDMVVKVKVEREAWGEHPARCATLWRRCTEEEVQAWRDSDDSKGMNCAGETKLPPRDTYRRGTTPDEMFKVVRARVSAPRGWGNPVPKCALVEDADGAQWYVRRRDLH
;
A
#
# COMPACT_ATOMS: atom_id res chain seq x y z
N MET A 1 20.34 -14.84 11.23
CA MET A 1 19.05 -15.13 10.55
C MET A 1 17.95 -14.44 11.33
N ALA A 2 17.24 -13.45 10.75
CA ALA A 2 16.17 -12.77 11.46
C ALA A 2 14.98 -13.71 11.65
N ALA A 3 14.55 -13.91 12.90
CA ALA A 3 13.35 -14.69 13.21
C ALA A 3 12.16 -14.10 12.43
N THR A 4 11.57 -14.89 11.53
CA THR A 4 10.40 -14.46 10.78
C THR A 4 9.21 -14.47 11.73
N ALA A 5 8.76 -13.30 12.17
CA ALA A 5 7.56 -13.16 12.99
C ALA A 5 6.38 -13.89 12.31
N LYS A 6 5.72 -14.79 13.05
CA LYS A 6 4.57 -15.55 12.56
C LYS A 6 3.28 -14.77 12.84
N PHE A 7 2.90 -13.88 11.92
CA PHE A 7 1.63 -13.16 11.98
C PHE A 7 0.43 -14.12 11.86
N LYS A 8 -0.62 -13.89 12.66
CA LYS A 8 -1.88 -14.65 12.66
C LYS A 8 -3.06 -13.75 12.31
N LYS A 9 -4.19 -14.35 11.92
CA LYS A 9 -5.46 -13.64 11.74
C LYS A 9 -5.88 -12.99 13.06
N ASP A 10 -6.52 -11.82 12.97
CA ASP A 10 -7.03 -11.02 14.09
C ASP A 10 -5.94 -10.47 15.02
N MET A 11 -4.66 -10.63 14.66
CA MET A 11 -3.55 -10.04 15.39
C MET A 11 -3.48 -8.55 15.11
N VAL A 12 -3.30 -7.75 16.16
CA VAL A 12 -3.02 -6.32 16.03
C VAL A 12 -1.52 -6.15 15.79
N VAL A 13 -1.16 -5.49 14.70
CA VAL A 13 0.21 -5.28 14.27
C VAL A 13 0.49 -3.81 14.06
N LYS A 14 1.76 -3.43 14.25
CA LYS A 14 2.24 -2.11 13.86
C LYS A 14 2.90 -2.21 12.49
N VAL A 15 2.82 -1.13 11.74
CA VAL A 15 3.50 -1.00 10.45
C VAL A 15 4.79 -0.20 10.67
N LYS A 16 5.89 -0.57 10.00
CA LYS A 16 7.16 0.17 10.10
C LYS A 16 7.00 1.62 9.68
N VAL A 17 7.09 2.52 10.66
CA VAL A 17 7.22 3.96 10.45
C VAL A 17 8.64 4.34 10.84
N GLU A 18 9.54 4.52 9.86
CA GLU A 18 10.83 5.15 10.13
C GLU A 18 10.61 6.67 10.21
N ARG A 19 11.12 7.29 11.27
CA ARG A 19 11.02 8.73 11.52
C ARG A 19 11.91 9.45 10.50
N GLU A 20 11.39 10.52 9.89
CA GLU A 20 12.10 11.34 8.92
C GLU A 20 13.48 11.76 9.44
N ALA A 21 14.54 11.18 8.87
CA ALA A 21 15.86 11.76 8.93
C ALA A 21 16.00 12.63 7.68
N TRP A 22 16.09 13.95 7.89
CA TRP A 22 16.45 14.92 6.87
C TRP A 22 17.80 14.52 6.24
N GLY A 23 17.81 14.26 4.94
CA GLY A 23 19.02 13.93 4.18
C GLY A 23 18.82 12.76 3.21
N GLU A 24 18.66 13.11 1.92
CA GLU A 24 18.99 12.30 0.73
C GLU A 24 18.64 10.80 0.80
N HIS A 25 17.35 10.52 0.63
CA HIS A 25 16.70 9.34 0.02
C HIS A 25 15.44 9.01 0.83
N PRO A 26 14.24 8.89 0.23
CA PRO A 26 13.02 8.54 0.95
C PRO A 26 13.13 7.12 1.50
N ALA A 27 13.66 7.02 2.72
CA ALA A 27 13.87 5.77 3.43
C ALA A 27 12.51 5.17 3.81
N ARG A 28 12.13 4.14 3.06
CA ARG A 28 11.53 2.88 3.52
C ARG A 28 10.36 2.93 4.53
N CYS A 29 9.59 4.02 4.61
CA CYS A 29 8.27 3.96 5.24
C CYS A 29 7.48 2.83 4.57
N ALA A 30 6.92 1.93 5.38
CA ALA A 30 6.12 0.84 4.88
C ALA A 30 4.97 1.40 4.04
N THR A 31 4.92 0.97 2.78
CA THR A 31 3.88 1.41 1.85
C THR A 31 2.69 0.47 1.97
N LEU A 32 1.55 1.02 2.37
CA LEU A 32 0.24 0.39 2.29
C LEU A 32 -0.34 0.67 0.91
N TRP A 33 -0.99 -0.31 0.29
CA TRP A 33 -1.69 -0.08 -0.98
C TRP A 33 -2.97 -0.87 -1.06
N ARG A 34 -3.93 -0.35 -1.81
CA ARG A 34 -5.17 -1.05 -2.17
C ARG A 34 -5.54 -0.74 -3.60
N ARG A 35 -6.45 -1.51 -4.20
CA ARG A 35 -6.99 -1.18 -5.52
C ARG A 35 -7.79 0.11 -5.43
N CYS A 36 -7.67 0.94 -6.45
CA CYS A 36 -8.58 2.08 -6.61
C CYS A 36 -10.01 1.54 -6.76
N THR A 37 -10.96 2.22 -6.13
CA THR A 37 -12.38 1.97 -6.37
C THR A 37 -12.79 2.54 -7.72
N GLU A 38 -13.98 2.19 -8.20
CA GLU A 38 -14.48 2.69 -9.48
C GLU A 38 -14.68 4.21 -9.44
N GLU A 39 -15.12 4.73 -8.29
CA GLU A 39 -15.32 6.16 -8.04
C GLU A 39 -13.98 6.92 -8.07
N GLU A 40 -12.91 6.36 -7.50
CA GLU A 40 -11.58 6.97 -7.54
C GLU A 40 -11.02 7.01 -8.97
N VAL A 41 -11.25 5.94 -9.75
CA VAL A 41 -10.85 5.88 -11.16
C VAL A 41 -11.65 6.89 -11.98
N GLN A 42 -12.95 7.02 -11.71
CA GLN A 42 -13.81 7.97 -12.40
C GLN A 42 -13.41 9.41 -12.07
N ALA A 43 -13.18 9.72 -10.79
CA ALA A 43 -12.67 11.03 -10.37
C ALA A 43 -11.34 11.39 -11.06
N TRP A 44 -10.45 10.42 -11.25
CA TRP A 44 -9.23 10.63 -12.04
C TRP A 44 -9.54 10.94 -13.51
N ARG A 45 -10.45 10.20 -14.15
CA ARG A 45 -10.86 10.45 -15.55
C ARG A 45 -11.48 11.83 -15.76
N ASP A 46 -12.14 12.35 -14.74
CA ASP A 46 -12.77 13.66 -14.76
C ASP A 46 -11.77 14.79 -14.47
N SER A 47 -10.58 14.49 -13.94
CA SER A 47 -9.55 15.48 -13.66
C SER A 47 -8.68 15.82 -14.87
N ASP A 48 -8.03 16.98 -14.84
CA ASP A 48 -7.07 17.43 -15.85
C ASP A 48 -5.86 16.47 -15.97
N ASP A 49 -5.51 15.77 -14.89
CA ASP A 49 -4.40 14.82 -14.88
C ASP A 49 -4.62 13.65 -15.84
N SER A 50 -5.87 13.28 -16.11
CA SER A 50 -6.20 12.25 -17.11
C SER A 50 -5.97 12.70 -18.55
N LYS A 51 -5.87 14.01 -18.79
CA LYS A 51 -5.80 14.56 -20.14
C LYS A 51 -4.37 14.54 -20.66
N GLY A 52 -4.26 14.45 -21.98
CA GLY A 52 -2.99 14.43 -22.71
C GLY A 52 -2.33 13.05 -22.78
N MET A 53 -1.10 13.07 -23.28
CA MET A 53 -0.28 11.87 -23.48
C MET A 53 0.79 11.76 -22.40
N ASN A 54 1.26 10.54 -22.15
CA ASN A 54 2.49 10.31 -21.38
C ASN A 54 3.72 10.73 -22.20
N CYS A 55 4.92 10.68 -21.61
CA CYS A 55 6.16 11.03 -22.29
C CYS A 55 6.51 10.14 -23.51
N ALA A 56 5.82 9.00 -23.68
CA ALA A 56 5.96 8.11 -24.82
C ALA A 56 4.93 8.40 -25.94
N GLY A 57 4.09 9.44 -25.80
CA GLY A 57 3.04 9.77 -26.77
C GLY A 57 1.81 8.87 -26.70
N GLU A 58 1.68 8.07 -25.63
CA GLU A 58 0.51 7.20 -25.42
C GLU A 58 -0.51 7.86 -24.49
N THR A 59 -1.77 7.45 -24.58
CA THR A 59 -2.82 7.93 -23.67
C THR A 59 -2.48 7.54 -22.23
N LYS A 60 -2.69 8.48 -21.28
CA LYS A 60 -2.47 8.19 -19.87
C LYS A 60 -3.41 7.08 -19.39
N LEU A 61 -2.84 6.11 -18.68
CA LEU A 61 -3.61 5.02 -18.08
C LEU A 61 -4.14 5.44 -16.71
N PRO A 62 -5.35 4.98 -16.33
CA PRO A 62 -5.89 5.28 -15.02
C PRO A 62 -5.05 4.63 -13.91
N PRO A 63 -5.00 5.25 -12.73
CA PRO A 63 -4.40 4.65 -11.56
C PRO A 63 -5.14 3.35 -11.22
N ARG A 64 -4.38 2.34 -10.81
CA ARG A 64 -4.91 1.03 -10.44
C ARG A 64 -4.87 0.75 -8.96
N ASP A 65 -3.92 1.37 -8.26
CA ASP A 65 -3.79 1.26 -6.83
C ASP A 65 -3.62 2.64 -6.21
N THR A 66 -4.22 2.81 -5.03
CA THR A 66 -4.00 3.93 -4.13
C THR A 66 -2.95 3.53 -3.11
N TYR A 67 -2.05 4.45 -2.80
CA TYR A 67 -0.96 4.25 -1.85
C TYR A 67 -1.13 5.15 -0.63
N ARG A 68 -0.80 4.60 0.54
CA ARG A 68 -0.73 5.32 1.80
C ARG A 68 0.56 4.95 2.52
N ARG A 69 1.19 5.91 3.19
CA ARG A 69 2.29 5.62 4.13
C ARG A 69 1.67 5.38 5.50
N GLY A 70 2.25 4.48 6.29
CA GLY A 70 1.94 4.44 7.72
C GLY A 70 2.30 5.80 8.31
N THR A 71 1.29 6.53 8.78
CA THR A 71 1.44 7.96 9.09
C THR A 71 1.95 8.15 10.51
N THR A 72 1.52 7.28 11.44
CA THR A 72 1.88 7.38 12.86
C THR A 72 2.49 6.07 13.38
N PRO A 73 3.53 6.14 14.23
CA PRO A 73 4.14 4.96 14.87
C PRO A 73 3.18 4.12 15.73
N ASP A 74 2.04 4.72 16.09
CA ASP A 74 1.00 4.13 16.92
C ASP A 74 -0.21 3.66 16.14
N GLU A 75 -0.18 3.80 14.81
CA GLU A 75 -1.20 3.25 13.93
C GLU A 75 -1.19 1.72 14.03
N MET A 76 -2.29 1.18 14.54
CA MET A 76 -2.47 -0.23 14.77
C MET A 76 -3.43 -0.77 13.73
N PHE A 77 -3.02 -1.84 13.06
CA PHE A 77 -3.83 -2.50 12.05
C PHE A 77 -4.20 -3.91 12.51
N LYS A 78 -5.41 -4.33 12.16
CA LYS A 78 -5.85 -5.71 12.37
C LYS A 78 -5.47 -6.57 11.17
N VAL A 79 -4.77 -7.68 11.39
CA VAL A 79 -4.44 -8.62 10.31
C VAL A 79 -5.69 -9.41 9.91
N VAL A 80 -6.25 -9.11 8.74
CA VAL A 80 -7.36 -9.88 8.15
C VAL A 80 -6.83 -11.17 7.51
N ARG A 81 -5.71 -11.07 6.78
CA ARG A 81 -5.08 -12.22 6.13
C ARG A 81 -3.56 -12.14 6.21
N ALA A 82 -2.95 -13.03 6.99
CA ALA A 82 -1.52 -13.03 7.24
C ALA A 82 -0.64 -13.41 6.03
N ARG A 83 -1.21 -14.07 5.01
CA ARG A 83 -0.49 -14.48 3.79
C ARG A 83 -1.38 -14.29 2.57
N VAL A 84 -0.98 -13.37 1.71
CA VAL A 84 -1.65 -13.09 0.45
C VAL A 84 -0.63 -12.68 -0.62
N SER A 85 -0.98 -12.95 -1.88
CA SER A 85 -0.34 -12.32 -3.03
C SER A 85 -1.19 -11.14 -3.45
N ALA A 86 -0.63 -9.95 -3.41
CA ALA A 86 -1.39 -8.72 -3.60
C ALA A 86 -1.19 -8.17 -5.01
N PRO A 87 -2.25 -7.80 -5.75
CA PRO A 87 -2.09 -7.10 -7.02
C PRO A 87 -1.36 -5.77 -6.79
N ARG A 88 -0.49 -5.39 -7.72
CA ARG A 88 0.17 -4.08 -7.72
C ARG A 88 0.41 -3.60 -9.15
N GLY A 89 -0.31 -2.56 -9.52
CA GLY A 89 -0.30 -1.91 -10.81
C GLY A 89 -0.91 -2.80 -11.88
N TRP A 90 -0.20 -2.87 -13.00
CA TRP A 90 -0.54 -3.66 -14.18
C TRP A 90 0.30 -4.93 -14.32
N GLY A 91 1.29 -5.13 -13.42
CA GLY A 91 2.19 -6.28 -13.47
C GLY A 91 1.73 -7.48 -12.63
N ASN A 92 2.65 -8.42 -12.45
CA ASN A 92 2.42 -9.63 -11.66
C ASN A 92 2.10 -9.31 -10.19
N PRO A 93 1.23 -10.11 -9.54
CA PRO A 93 0.96 -9.99 -8.11
C PRO A 93 2.25 -10.09 -7.26
N VAL A 94 2.32 -9.24 -6.24
CA VAL A 94 3.45 -9.18 -5.30
C VAL A 94 3.25 -10.26 -4.22
N PRO A 95 4.17 -11.23 -4.11
CA PRO A 95 4.07 -12.26 -3.10
C PRO A 95 4.50 -11.76 -1.71
N LYS A 96 4.25 -12.58 -0.69
CA LYS A 96 4.68 -12.36 0.71
C LYS A 96 4.06 -11.11 1.34
N CYS A 97 2.82 -10.79 0.98
CA CYS A 97 2.04 -9.70 1.58
C CYS A 97 1.09 -10.20 2.67
N ALA A 98 0.54 -9.25 3.43
CA ALA A 98 -0.59 -9.42 4.32
C ALA A 98 -1.69 -8.42 3.93
N LEU A 99 -2.93 -8.79 4.20
CA LEU A 99 -4.09 -7.90 4.17
C LEU A 99 -4.35 -7.45 5.60
N VAL A 100 -4.36 -6.15 5.81
CA VAL A 100 -4.57 -5.51 7.11
C VAL A 100 -5.74 -4.54 7.01
N GLU A 101 -6.41 -4.31 8.12
CA GLU A 101 -7.57 -3.43 8.24
C GLU A 101 -7.26 -2.33 9.25
N ASP A 102 -7.57 -1.09 8.87
CA ASP A 102 -7.42 0.10 9.71
C ASP A 102 -8.63 0.25 10.67
N ALA A 103 -8.55 1.19 11.61
CA ALA A 103 -9.63 1.51 12.55
C ALA A 103 -10.92 1.93 11.84
N ASP A 104 -10.81 2.57 10.67
CA ASP A 104 -11.95 2.96 9.82
C ASP A 104 -12.56 1.77 9.03
N GLY A 105 -12.03 0.56 9.19
CA GLY A 105 -12.46 -0.63 8.43
C GLY A 105 -11.90 -0.70 7.01
N ALA A 106 -11.05 0.25 6.61
CA ALA A 106 -10.41 0.24 5.30
C ALA A 106 -9.33 -0.85 5.21
N GLN A 107 -9.35 -1.63 4.15
CA GLN A 107 -8.42 -2.74 3.95
C GLN A 107 -7.25 -2.37 3.02
N TRP A 108 -6.05 -2.75 3.46
CA TRP A 108 -4.80 -2.41 2.80
C TRP A 108 -3.88 -3.64 2.71
N TYR A 109 -3.15 -3.72 1.60
CA TYR A 109 -2.05 -4.64 1.45
C TYR A 109 -0.76 -4.03 1.97
N VAL A 110 0.03 -4.84 2.65
CA VAL A 110 1.36 -4.48 3.15
C VAL A 110 2.31 -5.65 2.97
N ARG A 111 3.60 -5.38 2.75
CA ARG A 111 4.59 -6.45 2.73
C ARG A 111 4.82 -6.95 4.15
N ARG A 112 4.87 -8.27 4.35
CA ARG A 112 5.06 -8.85 5.70
C ARG A 112 6.37 -8.47 6.37
N ARG A 113 7.41 -8.12 5.61
CA ARG A 113 8.69 -7.64 6.16
C ARG A 113 8.59 -6.26 6.82
N ASP A 114 7.50 -5.56 6.56
CA ASP A 114 7.24 -4.19 7.00
C ASP A 114 6.22 -4.16 8.17
N LEU A 115 5.81 -5.34 8.67
CA LEU A 115 4.98 -5.51 9.87
C LEU A 115 5.85 -5.78 11.11
N HIS A 116 5.40 -5.28 12.27
CA HIS A 116 5.95 -5.49 13.61
C HIS A 116 4.92 -6.09 14.56
#